data_AF-A0A151SIH3-F1
#
_entry.id   AF-A0A151SIH3-F1
#
_cell.length_a   1.000
_cell.length_b   1.000
_cell.length_c   1.000
_cell.angle_alpha   90.00
_cell.angle_beta   90.00
_cell.angle_gamma   90.00
#
_symmetry.space_group_name_H-M   'P 1'
#
loop_
_entity.id
_entity.type
_entity.pdbx_description
1 polymer ?
#
loop_
_entity_poly.entity_id
_entity_poly.type
_entity_poly.pdbx_seq_one_letter_code
_entity_poly.pdbx_strand_id
1 'polypeptide(L)'
;MMYPPNVVHNSFIADHANFCYRVMPFGIKNAGATYQRLMDKVFHQQISRNMEVYVDDMVVKTTSAEGHAADLSKVFSQIRKHNMRLNPEKCVFGIQGGKFLGFMITNRGIEANSEKWKAIIQIQSPQTVKDI
;
A
#
# COMPACT_ATOMS: atom_id res chain seq x y z
N MET A 1 8.24 -15.83 1.84
CA MET A 1 9.65 -16.25 1.63
C MET A 1 9.92 -16.24 0.13
N MET A 2 11.13 -15.94 -0.30
CA MET A 2 11.48 -15.98 -1.72
C MET A 2 11.58 -17.43 -2.23
N TYR A 3 11.11 -17.70 -3.46
CA TYR A 3 11.21 -19.04 -4.06
C TYR A 3 12.69 -19.45 -4.15
N PRO A 4 13.12 -20.59 -3.57
CA PRO A 4 14.55 -20.89 -3.38
C PRO A 4 15.40 -20.81 -4.66
N PRO A 5 14.95 -21.29 -5.83
CA PRO A 5 15.69 -21.12 -7.09
C PRO A 5 15.91 -19.66 -7.52
N ASN A 6 15.08 -18.72 -7.07
CA ASN A 6 15.20 -17.31 -7.43
C ASN A 6 16.18 -16.55 -6.54
N VAL A 7 16.58 -17.11 -5.38
CA VAL A 7 17.41 -16.42 -4.38
C VAL A 7 18.76 -15.98 -4.97
N VAL A 8 19.41 -16.86 -5.73
CA VAL A 8 20.73 -16.58 -6.34
C VAL A 8 20.70 -15.43 -7.35
N HIS A 9 19.56 -15.21 -8.01
CA HIS A 9 19.36 -14.12 -8.98
C HIS A 9 19.26 -12.75 -8.33
N ASN A 10 19.13 -12.71 -7.00
CA ASN A 10 19.06 -11.48 -6.20
C ASN A 10 20.27 -11.41 -5.26
N SER A 11 21.42 -11.87 -5.76
CA SER A 11 22.69 -11.75 -5.05
C SER A 11 23.28 -10.36 -5.23
N PHE A 12 23.99 -9.87 -4.22
CA PHE A 12 24.74 -8.63 -4.26
C PHE A 12 26.09 -8.83 -3.56
N ILE A 13 27.07 -8.02 -3.95
CA ILE A 13 28.39 -8.02 -3.32
C ILE A 13 28.39 -6.94 -2.24
N ALA A 14 28.78 -7.31 -1.03
CA ALA A 14 29.16 -6.37 0.01
C ALA A 14 30.57 -6.74 0.48
N ASP A 15 31.45 -5.74 0.51
CA ASP A 15 32.90 -5.90 0.71
C ASP A 15 33.50 -6.95 -0.26
N HIS A 16 33.82 -8.13 0.27
CA HIS A 16 34.50 -9.23 -0.44
C HIS A 16 33.66 -10.52 -0.43
N ALA A 17 32.36 -10.42 -0.12
CA ALA A 17 31.47 -11.57 -0.03
C ALA A 17 30.17 -11.38 -0.82
N ASN A 18 29.63 -12.51 -1.27
CA ASN A 18 28.33 -12.57 -1.94
C ASN A 18 27.22 -12.83 -0.93
N PHE A 19 26.24 -11.94 -0.91
CA PHE A 19 25.03 -12.06 -0.10
C PHE A 19 23.82 -12.24 -1.01
N CYS A 20 22.75 -12.85 -0.49
CA CYS A 20 21.51 -13.03 -1.22
C CYS A 20 20.30 -12.72 -0.33
N TYR A 21 19.25 -12.16 -0.94
CA TYR A 21 18.03 -11.83 -0.23
C TYR A 21 17.16 -13.08 0.00
N ARG A 22 16.74 -13.32 1.25
CA ARG A 22 15.82 -14.42 1.63
C ARG A 22 14.34 -14.06 1.47
N VAL A 23 14.06 -12.77 1.45
CA VAL A 23 12.74 -12.17 1.20
C VAL A 23 12.84 -11.28 -0.03
N MET A 24 11.70 -10.87 -0.57
CA MET A 24 11.68 -10.01 -1.74
C MET A 24 12.34 -8.65 -1.42
N PRO A 25 13.45 -8.26 -2.07
CA PRO A 25 14.06 -6.95 -1.88
C PRO A 25 13.30 -5.85 -2.62
N PHE A 26 13.55 -4.61 -2.23
CA PHE A 26 13.14 -3.43 -2.99
C PHE A 26 13.86 -3.34 -4.34
N GLY A 27 13.26 -2.64 -5.30
CA GLY A 27 13.86 -2.37 -6.61
C GLY A 27 13.59 -3.44 -7.69
N ILE A 28 13.02 -4.60 -7.36
CA ILE A 28 12.61 -5.57 -8.38
C ILE A 28 11.30 -5.12 -9.03
N LYS A 29 11.28 -5.10 -10.38
CA LYS A 29 10.14 -4.66 -11.20
C LYS A 29 8.79 -5.32 -10.82
N ASN A 30 8.81 -6.60 -10.47
CA ASN A 30 7.59 -7.38 -10.21
C ASN A 30 7.22 -7.47 -8.71
N ALA A 31 7.90 -6.72 -7.84
CA ALA A 31 7.65 -6.78 -6.41
C ALA A 31 6.21 -6.38 -6.05
N GLY A 32 5.76 -5.23 -6.56
CA GLY A 32 4.40 -4.73 -6.33
C GLY A 32 3.32 -5.69 -6.84
N ALA A 33 3.48 -6.24 -8.03
CA ALA A 33 2.52 -7.22 -8.58
C ALA A 33 2.47 -8.53 -7.77
N THR A 34 3.62 -8.98 -7.25
CA THR A 34 3.66 -10.17 -6.38
C THR A 34 2.97 -9.89 -5.05
N TYR A 35 3.19 -8.71 -4.47
CA TYR A 35 2.56 -8.30 -3.23
C TYR A 35 1.05 -8.11 -3.38
N GLN A 36 0.60 -7.49 -4.47
CA GLN A 36 -0.84 -7.37 -4.78
C GLN A 36 -1.49 -8.76 -4.87
N ARG A 37 -0.89 -9.73 -5.56
CA ARG A 37 -1.42 -11.10 -5.63
C ARG A 37 -1.50 -11.79 -4.27
N LEU A 38 -0.62 -11.46 -3.32
CA LEU A 38 -0.71 -11.94 -1.95
C LEU A 38 -1.92 -11.30 -1.25
N MET A 39 -2.07 -9.98 -1.36
CA MET A 39 -3.19 -9.24 -0.79
C MET A 39 -4.54 -9.74 -1.29
N ASP A 40 -4.67 -9.92 -2.61
CA ASP A 40 -5.88 -10.44 -3.25
C ASP A 40 -6.26 -11.81 -2.69
N LYS A 41 -5.29 -12.69 -2.41
CA LYS A 41 -5.53 -14.01 -1.82
C LYS A 41 -5.92 -13.94 -0.35
N VAL A 42 -5.18 -13.18 0.45
CA VAL A 42 -5.41 -13.08 1.90
C VAL A 42 -6.75 -12.43 2.20
N PHE A 43 -7.09 -11.38 1.47
CA PHE A 43 -8.26 -10.54 1.72
C PHE A 43 -9.40 -10.73 0.70
N HIS A 44 -9.41 -11.82 -0.08
CA HIS A 44 -10.42 -12.08 -1.12
C HIS A 44 -11.89 -11.93 -0.65
N GLN A 45 -12.17 -12.20 0.64
CA GLN A 45 -13.53 -12.07 1.21
C GLN A 45 -13.87 -10.64 1.66
N GLN A 46 -12.88 -9.76 1.78
CA GLN A 46 -12.99 -8.41 2.35
C GLN A 46 -12.83 -7.34 1.28
N ILE A 47 -11.97 -7.58 0.28
CA ILE A 47 -11.78 -6.71 -0.88
C ILE A 47 -13.12 -6.44 -1.56
N SER A 48 -13.33 -5.18 -1.96
CA SER A 48 -14.57 -4.64 -2.54
C SER A 48 -15.79 -4.61 -1.60
N ARG A 49 -15.80 -5.36 -0.50
CA ARG A 49 -16.89 -5.36 0.49
C ARG A 49 -16.69 -4.28 1.55
N ASN A 50 -15.63 -4.42 2.35
CA ASN A 50 -15.32 -3.52 3.46
C ASN A 50 -13.83 -3.14 3.52
N MET A 51 -13.07 -3.50 2.47
CA MET A 51 -11.67 -3.18 2.32
C MET A 51 -11.34 -2.87 0.87
N GLU A 52 -10.42 -1.93 0.65
CA GLU A 52 -9.72 -1.74 -0.62
C GLU A 52 -8.21 -1.85 -0.37
N VAL A 53 -7.49 -2.44 -1.31
CA VAL A 53 -6.03 -2.64 -1.21
C VAL A 53 -5.36 -2.26 -2.51
N TYR A 54 -4.28 -1.49 -2.42
CA TYR A 54 -3.37 -1.19 -3.52
C TYR A 54 -1.93 -1.36 -3.06
N VAL A 55 -1.28 -2.43 -3.50
CA VAL A 55 0.07 -2.83 -3.07
C VAL A 55 0.19 -2.74 -1.55
N ASP A 56 0.96 -1.80 -1.02
CA ASP A 56 1.25 -1.63 0.41
C ASP A 56 0.19 -0.81 1.16
N ASP A 57 -0.70 -0.13 0.44
CA ASP A 57 -1.72 0.75 1.02
C ASP A 57 -3.07 0.03 1.14
N MET A 58 -3.64 0.01 2.34
CA MET A 58 -4.91 -0.64 2.66
C MET A 58 -5.89 0.35 3.29
N VAL A 59 -7.15 0.31 2.88
CA VAL A 59 -8.26 1.06 3.50
C VAL A 59 -9.33 0.10 3.94
N VAL A 60 -9.76 0.23 5.19
CA VAL A 60 -10.93 -0.46 5.74
C VAL A 60 -12.05 0.56 5.84
N LYS A 61 -13.18 0.27 5.20
CA LYS A 61 -14.34 1.18 5.14
C LYS A 61 -15.56 0.50 5.73
N THR A 62 -16.36 1.27 6.45
CA THR A 62 -17.63 0.83 7.02
C THR A 62 -18.61 1.99 7.07
N THR A 63 -19.90 1.69 7.11
CA THR A 63 -20.97 2.70 7.22
C THR A 63 -21.35 3.01 8.66
N SER A 64 -21.02 2.13 9.61
CA SER A 64 -21.31 2.28 11.03
C SER A 64 -20.02 2.33 11.86
N ALA A 65 -19.90 3.34 12.72
CA ALA A 65 -18.79 3.45 13.66
C ALA A 65 -18.69 2.22 14.59
N GLU A 66 -19.82 1.69 15.03
CA GLU A 66 -19.90 0.50 15.89
C GLU A 66 -19.43 -0.76 15.15
N GLY A 67 -19.73 -0.86 13.85
CA GLY A 67 -19.27 -1.95 12.99
C GLY A 67 -17.77 -1.89 12.66
N HIS A 68 -17.14 -0.72 12.76
CA HIS A 68 -15.74 -0.53 12.33
C HIS A 68 -14.77 -1.38 13.13
N ALA A 69 -14.94 -1.43 14.45
CA ALA A 69 -14.09 -2.23 15.33
C ALA A 69 -14.17 -3.72 15.01
N ALA A 70 -15.35 -4.23 14.68
CA ALA A 70 -15.54 -5.62 14.28
C ALA A 70 -14.87 -5.92 12.92
N ASP A 71 -14.96 -5.00 11.97
CA ASP A 71 -14.28 -5.14 10.67
C ASP A 71 -12.75 -5.10 10.82
N LEU A 72 -12.22 -4.16 11.60
CA LEU A 72 -10.80 -4.07 11.91
C LEU A 72 -10.30 -5.34 12.62
N SER A 73 -11.08 -5.90 13.55
CA SER A 73 -10.73 -7.16 14.22
C SER A 73 -10.54 -8.31 13.23
N LYS A 74 -11.43 -8.43 12.23
CA LYS A 74 -11.32 -9.44 11.17
C LYS A 74 -10.07 -9.21 10.31
N VAL A 75 -9.81 -7.96 9.91
CA VAL A 75 -8.60 -7.58 9.15
C VAL A 75 -7.33 -7.93 9.92
N PHE A 76 -7.23 -7.51 11.18
CA PHE A 76 -6.08 -7.80 12.02
C PHE A 76 -5.90 -9.30 12.27
N SER A 77 -6.99 -10.08 12.32
CA SER A 77 -6.89 -11.54 12.41
C SER A 77 -6.21 -12.14 11.17
N GLN A 78 -6.54 -11.66 9.97
CA GLN A 78 -5.91 -12.13 8.72
C GLN A 78 -4.44 -11.72 8.64
N ILE A 79 -4.12 -10.49 9.04
CA ILE A 79 -2.75 -9.97 9.11
C ILE A 79 -1.91 -10.85 10.03
N ARG A 80 -2.39 -11.12 11.25
CA ARG A 80 -1.70 -11.99 12.21
C ARG A 80 -1.56 -13.42 11.70
N LYS A 81 -2.63 -13.98 11.12
CA LYS A 81 -2.65 -15.35 10.57
C LYS A 81 -1.59 -15.55 9.49
N HIS A 82 -1.35 -14.55 8.65
CA HIS A 82 -0.36 -14.61 7.57
C HIS A 82 0.99 -13.97 7.96
N ASN A 83 1.21 -13.67 9.24
CA ASN A 83 2.44 -13.07 9.78
C ASN A 83 2.87 -11.78 9.04
N MET A 84 1.88 -10.99 8.63
CA MET A 84 2.09 -9.68 8.03
C MET A 84 2.23 -8.63 9.13
N ARG A 85 2.89 -7.51 8.81
CA ARG A 85 3.12 -6.41 9.76
C ARG A 85 2.63 -5.11 9.17
N LEU A 86 2.03 -4.29 10.01
CA LEU A 86 1.68 -2.91 9.71
C LEU A 86 2.73 -1.98 10.30
N ASN A 87 2.94 -0.82 9.68
CA ASN A 87 3.74 0.25 10.28
C ASN A 87 2.81 1.15 11.11
N PRO A 88 2.87 1.10 12.46
CA PRO A 88 1.95 1.86 13.31
C PRO A 88 2.02 3.36 13.09
N GLU A 89 3.20 3.92 12.76
CA GLU A 89 3.39 5.35 12.52
C GLU A 89 2.67 5.84 11.25
N LYS A 90 2.41 4.93 10.31
CA LYS A 90 1.70 5.23 9.06
C LYS A 90 0.22 4.84 9.11
N CYS A 91 -0.23 4.17 10.16
CA CYS A 91 -1.62 3.75 10.30
C CYS A 91 -2.46 4.88 10.92
N VAL A 92 -3.61 5.14 10.31
CA VAL A 92 -4.60 6.10 10.82
C VAL A 92 -5.93 5.37 10.98
N PHE A 93 -6.61 5.55 12.12
CA PHE A 93 -7.82 4.81 12.48
C PHE A 93 -8.94 5.76 12.91
N GLY A 94 -10.19 5.34 12.70
CA GLY A 94 -11.37 6.03 13.24
C GLY A 94 -11.66 7.40 12.63
N ILE A 95 -11.13 7.68 11.44
CA ILE A 95 -11.35 8.94 10.73
C ILE A 95 -12.60 8.86 9.85
N GLN A 96 -13.34 9.97 9.73
CA GLN A 96 -14.50 10.07 8.82
C GLN A 96 -14.09 10.26 7.35
N GLY A 97 -12.84 10.65 7.13
CA GLY A 97 -12.23 10.77 5.81
C GLY A 97 -10.73 10.98 5.94
N GLY A 98 -9.98 10.62 4.91
CA GLY A 98 -8.52 10.61 4.96
C GLY A 98 -7.86 10.51 3.59
N LYS A 99 -6.54 10.73 3.58
CA LYS A 99 -5.72 10.65 2.37
C LYS A 99 -5.38 9.19 2.06
N PHE A 100 -5.69 8.74 0.85
CA PHE A 100 -5.35 7.41 0.33
C PHE A 100 -4.92 7.50 -1.12
N LEU A 101 -3.75 6.93 -1.47
CA LEU A 101 -3.13 7.05 -2.81
C LEU A 101 -3.05 8.50 -3.34
N GLY A 102 -2.95 9.46 -2.41
CA GLY A 102 -2.93 10.88 -2.71
C GLY A 102 -4.27 11.48 -3.16
N PHE A 103 -5.39 10.79 -2.94
CA PHE A 103 -6.76 11.32 -3.01
C PHE A 103 -7.33 11.50 -1.61
N MET A 104 -8.33 12.37 -1.46
CA MET A 104 -9.10 12.48 -0.22
C MET A 104 -10.32 11.58 -0.32
N ILE A 105 -10.46 10.61 0.59
CA ILE A 105 -11.64 9.76 0.70
C ILE A 105 -12.50 10.34 1.81
N THR A 106 -13.75 10.69 1.50
CA THR A 106 -14.74 11.20 2.46
C THR A 106 -16.04 10.41 2.34
N ASN A 107 -17.01 10.70 3.21
CA ASN A 107 -18.37 10.16 3.08
C ASN A 107 -19.07 10.55 1.76
N ARG A 108 -18.62 11.60 1.07
CA ARG A 108 -19.14 12.02 -0.25
C ARG A 108 -18.49 11.29 -1.41
N GLY A 109 -17.43 10.52 -1.16
CA GLY A 109 -16.68 9.78 -2.17
C GLY A 109 -15.23 10.23 -2.28
N ILE A 110 -14.69 10.19 -3.50
CA ILE A 110 -13.30 10.57 -3.80
C ILE A 110 -13.27 12.06 -4.13
N GLU A 111 -12.50 12.82 -3.35
CA GLU A 111 -12.30 14.25 -3.49
C GLU A 111 -10.85 14.56 -3.89
N ALA A 112 -10.66 15.68 -4.59
CA ALA A 112 -9.35 16.16 -4.97
C ALA A 112 -8.52 16.54 -3.73
N ASN A 113 -7.28 16.07 -3.67
CA ASN A 113 -6.35 16.51 -2.64
C ASN A 113 -5.96 17.98 -2.88
N SER A 114 -6.11 18.80 -1.84
CA SER A 114 -5.83 20.23 -1.90
C SER A 114 -4.39 20.57 -2.26
N GLU A 115 -3.44 19.73 -1.84
CA GLU A 115 -2.02 19.88 -2.13
C GLU A 115 -1.73 19.67 -3.63
N LYS A 116 -2.35 18.66 -4.24
CA LYS A 116 -2.11 18.31 -5.64
C LYS A 116 -2.68 19.36 -6.59
N TRP A 117 -3.89 19.86 -6.34
CA TRP A 117 -4.46 20.89 -7.23
C TRP A 117 -3.73 22.23 -7.06
N LYS A 118 -3.30 22.59 -5.84
CA LYS A 118 -2.49 23.80 -5.63
C LYS A 118 -1.18 23.74 -6.41
N ALA A 119 -0.49 22.60 -6.39
CA ALA A 119 0.74 22.42 -7.17
C ALA A 119 0.52 22.61 -8.68
N ILE A 120 -0.62 22.16 -9.21
CA ILE A 120 -0.97 22.35 -10.63
C ILE A 120 -1.30 23.82 -10.92
N ILE A 121 -2.10 24.49 -10.08
CA ILE A 121 -2.45 25.90 -10.30
C ILE A 121 -1.23 26.82 -10.16
N GLN A 122 -0.29 26.46 -9.30
CA GLN A 122 0.95 27.20 -9.08
C GLN A 122 2.07 26.79 -10.03
N ILE A 123 1.82 25.87 -10.96
CA ILE A 123 2.83 25.45 -11.93
C ILE A 123 3.18 26.64 -12.83
N GLN A 124 4.47 26.96 -12.91
CA GLN A 124 4.92 27.99 -13.86
C GLN A 124 4.90 27.43 -15.27
N SER A 125 4.64 28.30 -16.26
CA SER A 125 4.70 27.89 -17.66
C SER A 125 6.10 27.34 -17.98
N PRO A 126 6.19 26.13 -18.57
CA PRO A 126 7.47 25.51 -18.88
C PRO A 126 8.31 26.43 -19.75
N GLN A 127 9.58 26.62 -19.38
CA GLN A 127 10.51 27.51 -20.08
C GLN A 127 11.37 26.74 -21.09
N THR A 128 11.46 25.43 -20.95
CA THR A 128 12.27 24.56 -21.81
C THR A 128 11.49 23.32 -22.25
N VAL A 129 11.96 22.68 -23.32
CA VAL A 129 11.40 21.39 -23.81
C VAL A 129 11.51 20.27 -22.76
N LYS A 130 12.42 20.40 -21.78
CA LYS A 130 12.55 19.43 -20.67
C LYS A 130 11.50 19.62 -19.56
N ASP A 131 10.85 20.79 -19.51
CA ASP A 131 9.84 21.12 -18.51
C ASP A 131 8.42 20.73 -18.97
N ILE A 132 8.29 20.29 -20.24
CA ILE A 132 7.08 19.74 -20.86
C ILE A 132 7.15 18.21 -20.80
#